data_AF-A0A7W1ZHF7-F1
#
_entry.id   AF-A0A7W1ZHF7-F1
#
_cell.length_a   1.000
_cell.length_b   1.000
_cell.length_c   1.000
_cell.angle_alpha   90.00
_cell.angle_beta   90.00
_cell.angle_gamma   90.00
#
_symmetry.space_group_name_H-M   'P 1'
#
loop_
_entity.id
_entity.type
_entity.pdbx_description
1 polymer ?
#
loop_
_entity_poly.entity_id
_entity_poly.type
_entity_poly.pdbx_seq_one_letter_code
_entity_poly.pdbx_strand_id
1 'polypeptide(L)'
;MVVENSAAKKIESSDTKKEEKAEKQAKTPISVREIIVDLDNTIGSFVASSMFHNLRAFDPAVSEKTRFDLERIIELSGLLGAEAEKIAKTK
;
A
#
# COMPACT_ATOMS: atom_id res chain seq x y z
N MET A 1 -39.50 -29.88 -37.29
CA MET A 1 -39.21 -30.69 -36.08
C MET A 1 -37.89 -30.18 -35.50
N VAL A 2 -37.97 -29.42 -34.41
CA VAL A 2 -37.56 -29.82 -33.03
C VAL A 2 -36.04 -29.68 -32.88
N VAL A 3 -35.53 -28.51 -32.41
CA VAL A 3 -35.13 -28.22 -30.99
C VAL A 3 -33.64 -28.62 -30.81
N GLU A 4 -32.70 -27.86 -30.23
CA GLU A 4 -32.71 -27.12 -28.97
C GLU A 4 -31.48 -26.19 -28.82
N ASN A 5 -31.61 -25.23 -27.90
CA ASN A 5 -30.61 -24.34 -27.30
C ASN A 5 -29.46 -25.06 -26.57
N SER A 6 -28.33 -24.36 -26.36
CA SER A 6 -27.55 -24.28 -25.10
C SER A 6 -26.35 -23.34 -25.29
N ALA A 7 -26.31 -22.17 -24.63
CA ALA A 7 -25.61 -21.91 -23.35
C ALA A 7 -24.08 -22.09 -23.45
N ALA A 8 -23.16 -21.22 -22.99
CA ALA A 8 -23.23 -20.22 -21.94
C ALA A 8 -22.06 -19.22 -22.06
N LYS A 9 -22.34 -17.97 -21.67
CA LYS A 9 -21.53 -17.04 -20.85
C LYS A 9 -20.11 -17.53 -20.48
N LYS A 10 -19.09 -16.79 -20.91
CA LYS A 10 -17.81 -16.71 -20.20
C LYS A 10 -17.47 -15.24 -19.94
N ILE A 11 -17.78 -14.84 -18.71
CA ILE A 11 -17.33 -13.62 -18.04
C ILE A 11 -15.90 -13.88 -17.52
N GLU A 12 -15.15 -12.78 -17.33
CA GLU A 12 -13.93 -12.63 -16.51
C GLU A 12 -12.56 -12.99 -17.13
N SER A 13 -11.84 -11.92 -17.46
CA SER A 13 -10.45 -11.67 -17.01
C SER A 13 -10.16 -10.19 -17.33
N SER A 14 -10.32 -9.26 -16.37
CA SER A 14 -9.28 -8.86 -15.39
C SER A 14 -8.10 -8.15 -16.06
N ASP A 15 -8.02 -6.85 -15.77
CA ASP A 15 -6.83 -6.06 -15.52
C ASP A 15 -5.60 -6.24 -16.43
N THR A 16 -5.24 -5.17 -17.16
CA THR A 16 -3.89 -4.62 -16.99
C THR A 16 -3.73 -3.21 -17.54
N LYS A 17 -3.17 -2.36 -16.67
CA LYS A 17 -2.31 -1.19 -16.96
C LYS A 17 -3.00 0.07 -17.45
N LYS A 18 -3.65 0.74 -16.50
CA LYS A 18 -3.56 2.19 -16.40
C LYS A 18 -2.58 2.53 -15.27
N GLU A 19 -1.81 3.59 -15.48
CA GLU A 19 -1.05 4.35 -14.48
C GLU A 19 0.40 3.91 -14.23
N GLU A 20 1.24 4.21 -15.21
CA GLU A 20 2.58 4.74 -14.94
C GLU A 20 2.54 6.25 -15.21
N LYS A 21 1.93 6.99 -14.29
CA LYS A 21 2.12 8.43 -14.14
C LYS A 21 2.75 8.64 -12.78
N ALA A 22 4.07 8.49 -12.72
CA ALA A 22 4.90 9.06 -11.67
C ALA A 22 4.93 10.58 -11.84
N GLU A 23 3.76 11.20 -11.68
CA GLU A 23 3.62 12.64 -11.57
C GLU A 23 3.95 12.95 -10.11
N LYS A 24 5.12 13.56 -9.91
CA LYS A 24 5.56 14.15 -8.65
C LYS A 24 4.48 15.14 -8.20
N GLN A 25 3.46 14.65 -7.50
CA GLN A 25 2.45 15.49 -6.88
C GLN A 25 3.18 16.34 -5.84
N ALA A 26 3.10 17.65 -6.04
CA ALA A 26 3.52 18.63 -5.05
C ALA A 26 2.96 18.20 -3.70
N LYS A 27 3.85 17.98 -2.72
CA LYS A 27 3.48 17.54 -1.37
C LYS A 27 2.50 18.55 -0.78
N THR A 28 1.21 18.26 -0.90
CA THR A 28 0.15 18.87 -0.09
C THR A 28 0.59 18.73 1.36
N PRO A 29 0.44 19.75 2.22
CA PRO A 29 0.81 19.63 3.61
C PRO A 29 0.04 18.47 4.24
N ILE A 30 0.74 17.37 4.49
CA ILE A 30 0.17 16.16 5.09
C ILE A 30 -0.15 16.52 6.54
N SER A 31 -1.44 16.50 6.89
CA SER A 31 -1.86 16.75 8.26
C SER A 31 -1.34 15.66 9.20
N VAL A 32 -1.13 15.98 10.49
CA VAL A 32 -0.74 14.97 11.51
C VAL A 32 -1.65 13.75 11.47
N ARG A 33 -2.95 13.98 11.27
CA ARG A 33 -3.94 12.91 11.19
C ARG A 33 -3.68 11.98 10.00
N GLU A 34 -3.40 12.52 8.83
CA GLU A 34 -3.06 11.73 7.64
C GLU A 34 -1.75 10.96 7.84
N ILE A 35 -0.73 11.57 8.46
CA ILE A 35 0.53 10.88 8.79
C ILE A 35 0.25 9.65 9.68
N ILE A 36 -0.59 9.81 10.72
CA ILE A 36 -0.94 8.72 11.64
C ILE A 36 -1.72 7.61 10.91
N VAL A 37 -2.71 7.97 10.09
CA VAL A 37 -3.52 7.00 9.35
C VAL A 37 -2.65 6.22 8.36
N ASP A 38 -1.80 6.91 7.60
CA ASP A 38 -0.88 6.27 6.67
C ASP A 38 0.11 5.35 7.38
N LEU A 39 0.59 5.77 8.55
CA LEU A 39 1.53 4.97 9.36
C LEU A 39 0.87 3.69 9.86
N ASP A 40 -0.34 3.77 10.42
CA ASP A 40 -1.11 2.61 10.89
C ASP A 40 -1.39 1.62 9.76
N ASN A 41 -1.84 2.12 8.61
CA ASN A 41 -2.08 1.30 7.42
C ASN A 41 -0.80 0.62 6.93
N THR A 42 0.32 1.35 6.88
CA THR A 42 1.60 0.81 6.40
C THR A 42 2.15 -0.23 7.36
N ILE A 43 2.04 0.01 8.68
CA ILE A 43 2.41 -0.99 9.70
C ILE A 43 1.55 -2.24 9.55
N GLY A 44 0.23 -2.09 9.41
CA GLY A 44 -0.69 -3.20 9.21
C GLY A 44 -0.34 -4.03 7.97
N SER A 45 -0.06 -3.36 6.84
CA SER A 45 0.40 -4.00 5.61
C SER A 45 1.74 -4.72 5.79
N PHE A 46 2.71 -4.07 6.44
CA PHE A 46 4.03 -4.62 6.70
C PHE A 46 3.94 -5.90 7.53
N VAL A 47 3.27 -5.85 8.69
CA VAL A 47 3.20 -7.02 9.59
C VAL A 47 2.40 -8.17 8.98
N ALA A 48 1.43 -7.88 8.12
CA ALA A 48 0.65 -8.90 7.40
C ALA A 48 1.42 -9.55 6.24
N SER A 49 2.63 -9.08 5.91
CA SER A 49 3.44 -9.64 4.84
C SER A 49 3.64 -11.15 5.01
N SER A 50 3.43 -11.90 3.93
CA SER A 50 3.64 -13.35 3.91
C SER A 50 5.11 -13.72 4.15
N MET A 51 6.05 -12.76 3.97
CA MET A 51 7.47 -12.92 4.29
C MET A 51 7.69 -13.28 5.76
N PHE A 52 6.86 -12.77 6.68
CA PHE A 52 6.97 -13.04 8.12
C PHE A 52 6.24 -14.32 8.56
N HIS A 53 5.37 -14.86 7.71
CA HIS A 53 4.52 -16.00 8.05
C HIS A 53 4.94 -17.30 7.36
N ASN A 54 5.61 -17.22 6.21
CA ASN A 54 5.99 -18.37 5.39
C ASN A 54 7.49 -18.36 5.04
N LEU A 55 8.33 -18.71 6.02
CA LEU A 55 9.81 -18.74 5.90
C LEU A 55 10.35 -19.66 4.79
N ARG A 56 9.52 -20.56 4.24
CA ARG A 56 9.93 -21.53 3.20
C ARG A 56 9.70 -21.06 1.77
N ALA A 57 8.93 -19.99 1.56
CA ALA A 57 8.59 -19.47 0.23
C ALA A 57 9.11 -18.04 0.12
N PHE A 58 10.36 -17.89 -0.30
CA PHE A 58 10.90 -16.58 -0.65
C PHE A 58 10.34 -16.14 -1.99
N ASP A 59 9.53 -15.09 -1.98
CA ASP A 59 9.05 -14.39 -3.17
C ASP A 59 9.73 -13.01 -3.25
N PRO A 60 10.56 -12.75 -4.27
CA PRO A 60 11.22 -11.46 -4.46
C PRO A 60 10.24 -10.27 -4.49
N ALA A 61 9.05 -10.43 -5.05
CA ALA A 61 8.06 -9.35 -5.14
C ALA A 61 7.51 -8.97 -3.76
N VAL A 62 7.24 -9.98 -2.91
CA VAL A 62 6.81 -9.76 -1.52
C VAL A 62 7.94 -9.13 -0.71
N SER A 63 9.19 -9.57 -0.92
CA SER A 63 10.35 -9.00 -0.24
C SER A 63 10.55 -7.53 -0.59
N GLU A 64 10.43 -7.16 -1.87
CA GLU A 64 10.57 -5.78 -2.33
C GLU A 64 9.47 -4.89 -1.74
N LYS A 65 8.22 -5.36 -1.76
CA LYS A 65 7.10 -4.67 -1.11
C LYS A 65 7.33 -4.49 0.39
N THR A 66 7.81 -5.53 1.07
CA THR A 66 8.08 -5.48 2.52
C THR A 66 9.19 -4.48 2.83
N ARG A 67 10.21 -4.37 1.97
CA ARG A 67 11.24 -3.33 2.07
C ARG A 67 10.64 -1.94 1.89
N PHE A 68 9.80 -1.74 0.86
CA PHE A 68 9.14 -0.47 0.61
C PHE A 68 8.25 -0.04 1.78
N ASP A 69 7.45 -0.96 2.33
CA ASP A 69 6.60 -0.70 3.49
C ASP A 69 7.46 -0.28 4.70
N LEU A 70 8.63 -0.91 4.93
CA LEU A 70 9.56 -0.52 5.99
C LEU A 70 10.14 0.89 5.78
N GLU A 71 10.61 1.19 4.57
CA GLU A 71 11.13 2.53 4.23
C GLU A 71 10.06 3.60 4.45
N ARG A 72 8.81 3.31 4.07
CA ARG A 72 7.69 4.22 4.27
C ARG A 72 7.34 4.44 5.74
N ILE A 73 7.40 3.40 6.57
CA ILE A 73 7.22 3.52 8.03
C ILE A 73 8.27 4.45 8.63
N ILE A 74 9.53 4.33 8.21
CA ILE A 74 10.62 5.19 8.69
C ILE A 74 10.37 6.65 8.27
N GLU A 75 9.99 6.91 7.02
CA GLU A 75 9.68 8.27 6.54
C GLU A 75 8.53 8.89 7.35
N LEU A 76 7.41 8.18 7.47
CA LEU A 76 6.22 8.66 8.17
C LEU A 76 6.49 8.90 9.66
N SER A 77 7.27 8.02 10.30
CA SER A 77 7.69 8.20 11.70
C SER A 77 8.56 9.46 11.87
N GLY A 78 9.47 9.71 10.93
CA GLY A 78 10.29 10.93 10.93
C GLY A 78 9.45 12.21 10.75
N LEU A 79 8.47 12.18 9.84
CA LEU A 79 7.54 13.31 9.65
C LEU A 79 6.71 13.57 10.91
N LEU A 80 6.19 12.52 11.55
CA LEU A 80 5.42 12.63 12.78
C LEU A 80 6.27 13.20 13.92
N GLY A 81 7.51 12.75 14.06
CA GLY A 81 8.46 13.27 15.04
C GLY A 81 8.75 14.76 14.84
N ALA A 82 9.00 15.18 13.60
CA ALA A 82 9.23 16.58 13.27
C ALA A 82 8.01 17.46 13.59
N GLU A 83 6.79 16.96 13.35
CA GLU A 83 5.58 17.70 13.66
C GLU A 83 5.31 17.78 15.17
N ALA A 84 5.59 16.70 15.92
CA ALA A 84 5.54 16.69 17.38
C ALA A 84 6.51 17.72 17.99
N GLU A 85 7.73 17.84 17.46
CA GLU A 85 8.68 18.85 17.90
C GLU A 85 8.21 20.29 17.65
N LYS A 86 7.57 20.56 16.52
CA LYS A 86 7.01 21.90 16.25
C LYS A 86 5.93 22.25 17.27
N ILE A 87 5.04 21.31 17.56
CA ILE A 87 3.98 21.50 18.55
C ILE A 87 4.59 21.73 19.94
N ALA A 88 5.65 20.98 20.30
CA ALA A 88 6.33 21.15 21.58
C ALA A 88 7.03 22.51 21.72
N LYS A 89 7.62 23.04 20.65
CA LYS A 89 8.30 24.36 20.64
C LYS A 89 7.32 25.55 20.59
N THR A 90 6.05 25.31 20.33
CA THR A 90 5.00 26.34 20.27
C THR A 90 4.25 26.48 21.60
N LYS A 91 4.54 25.61 22.59
CA LYS A 91 4.04 25.70 23.96
C LYS A 91 5.05 26.37 24.88
#